data_AF-A0A1Q7AIX5-F1
#
_entry.id   AF-A0A1Q7AIX5-F1
#
_cell.length_a   1.000
_cell.length_b   1.000
_cell.length_c   1.000
_cell.angle_alpha   90.00
_cell.angle_beta   90.00
_cell.angle_gamma   90.00
#
_symmetry.space_group_name_H-M   'P 1'
#
loop_
_entity.id
_entity.type
_entity.pdbx_description
1 polymer ?
#
loop_
_entity_poly.entity_id
_entity_poly.type
_entity_poly.pdbx_seq_one_letter_code
_entity_poly.pdbx_strand_id
1 'polypeptide(L)'
;MNLSVDIARRILEASKQRARELRSPVSIAIVDAGGHLVLYERMMSPYGWATSNISIAKACTAVMFNQSTDSVAQWGAGIPGFASSMAEMSHGTFIMAAGGWPIRMGGATIGGIGISGGNAPGRDDEIARAGLGALEAAEPPIPAQLPLPQPEQQQHSRPYMQPSSSYPSMPPAQPVPAYNSPPVPSAAAGNAPSSAPLSNSRISGTEQSSLAGTHYLVPEEQQQDIPYNDQTNLPSNDNRSGGQQ
;
A
#
# COMPACT_ATOMS: atom_id res chain seq x y z
N MET A 1 9.45 -18.53 3.21
CA MET A 1 10.39 -18.15 2.13
C MET A 1 10.84 -16.74 2.45
N ASN A 2 12.14 -16.45 2.52
CA ASN A 2 12.65 -15.14 2.95
C ASN A 2 13.23 -14.38 1.74
N LEU A 3 13.09 -13.05 1.73
CA LEU A 3 13.68 -12.21 0.68
C LEU A 3 15.21 -12.30 0.73
N SER A 4 15.85 -12.74 -0.35
CA SER A 4 17.30 -12.70 -0.47
C SER A 4 17.79 -11.32 -0.87
N VAL A 5 19.01 -10.96 -0.43
CA VAL A 5 19.64 -9.68 -0.80
C VAL A 5 19.83 -9.57 -2.32
N ASP A 6 20.08 -10.67 -3.02
CA ASP A 6 20.24 -10.66 -4.48
C ASP A 6 18.92 -10.36 -5.22
N ILE A 7 17.80 -10.91 -4.73
CA ILE A 7 16.47 -10.55 -5.26
C ILE A 7 16.19 -9.08 -4.98
N ALA A 8 16.43 -8.62 -3.76
CA ALA A 8 16.24 -7.22 -3.39
C ALA A 8 17.09 -6.29 -4.27
N ARG A 9 18.35 -6.64 -4.55
CA ARG A 9 19.24 -5.86 -5.40
C ARG A 9 18.73 -5.76 -6.83
N ARG A 10 18.22 -6.86 -7.40
CA ARG A 10 17.62 -6.85 -8.75
C ARG A 10 16.42 -5.91 -8.84
N ILE A 11 15.50 -6.01 -7.87
CA ILE A 11 14.32 -5.14 -7.79
C ILE A 11 14.74 -3.67 -7.66
N LEU A 12 15.72 -3.39 -6.81
CA LEU A 12 16.25 -2.04 -6.60
C LEU A 12 16.87 -1.47 -7.88
N GLU A 13 17.72 -2.25 -8.57
CA GLU A 13 18.37 -1.80 -9.80
C GLU A 13 17.38 -1.51 -10.94
N ALA A 14 16.35 -2.35 -11.09
CA ALA A 14 15.27 -2.12 -12.05
C ALA A 14 14.46 -0.86 -11.71
N SER A 15 14.14 -0.66 -10.43
CA SER A 15 13.46 0.56 -9.95
C SER A 15 14.30 1.80 -10.23
N LYS A 16 15.59 1.74 -9.92
CA LYS A 16 16.55 2.82 -10.14
C LYS A 16 16.70 3.14 -11.63
N GLN A 17 16.74 2.11 -12.48
CA GLN A 17 16.77 2.29 -13.92
C GLN A 17 15.52 3.03 -14.41
N ARG A 18 14.33 2.63 -13.95
CA ARG A 18 13.09 3.33 -14.30
C ARG A 18 13.09 4.77 -13.82
N ALA A 19 13.54 5.00 -12.58
CA ALA A 19 13.65 6.34 -12.02
C ALA A 19 14.58 7.26 -12.85
N ARG A 20 15.70 6.72 -13.36
CA ARG A 20 16.62 7.44 -14.27
C ARG A 20 15.94 7.82 -15.59
N GLU A 21 15.23 6.89 -16.21
CA GLU A 21 14.48 7.14 -17.45
C GLU A 21 13.45 8.26 -17.27
N LEU A 22 12.79 8.28 -16.12
CA LEU A 22 11.80 9.28 -15.76
C LEU A 22 12.39 10.58 -15.21
N ARG A 23 13.72 10.65 -15.05
CA ARG A 23 14.45 11.77 -14.42
C ARG A 23 13.85 12.14 -13.05
N SER A 24 13.46 11.13 -12.28
CA SER A 24 12.80 11.30 -10.99
C SER A 24 13.77 10.96 -9.85
N PRO A 25 14.10 11.92 -8.97
CA PRO A 25 15.08 11.72 -7.92
C PRO A 25 14.44 11.12 -6.66
N VAL A 26 14.32 9.79 -6.64
CA VAL A 26 13.57 9.05 -5.59
C VAL A 26 14.47 8.37 -4.56
N SER A 27 13.93 8.15 -3.37
CA SER A 27 14.40 7.16 -2.39
C SER A 27 13.70 5.83 -2.63
N ILE A 28 14.48 4.75 -2.59
CA ILE A 28 14.04 3.37 -2.82
C ILE A 28 14.37 2.57 -1.56
N ALA A 29 13.36 1.97 -0.93
CA ALA A 29 13.53 1.10 0.23
C ALA A 29 12.96 -0.30 -0.07
N ILE A 30 13.65 -1.32 0.40
CA ILE A 30 13.20 -2.70 0.37
C ILE A 30 13.29 -3.29 1.77
N VAL A 31 12.20 -3.89 2.24
CA VAL A 31 12.09 -4.54 3.55
C VAL A 31 11.78 -6.03 3.39
N ASP A 32 12.13 -6.84 4.38
CA ASP A 32 11.72 -8.24 4.45
C ASP A 32 10.25 -8.39 4.91
N ALA A 33 9.78 -9.64 5.01
CA ALA A 33 8.42 -9.93 5.45
C ALA A 33 8.12 -9.52 6.91
N GLY A 34 9.15 -9.25 7.73
CA GLY A 34 9.03 -8.71 9.07
C GLY A 34 8.99 -7.17 9.10
N GLY A 35 9.16 -6.51 7.95
CA GLY A 35 9.27 -5.06 7.86
C GLY A 35 10.66 -4.53 8.21
N HIS A 36 11.68 -5.39 8.29
CA HIS A 36 13.05 -4.95 8.55
C HIS A 36 13.72 -4.51 7.25
N LEU A 37 14.46 -3.39 7.30
CA LEU A 37 15.15 -2.84 6.14
C LEU A 37 16.24 -3.79 5.64
N VAL A 38 16.16 -4.16 4.37
CA VAL A 38 17.12 -5.05 3.69
C VAL A 38 18.05 -4.25 2.78
N LEU A 39 17.48 -3.34 1.97
CA LEU A 39 18.23 -2.46 1.09
C LEU A 39 17.58 -1.09 1.02
N TYR A 40 18.41 -0.06 0.89
CA TYR A 40 17.98 1.31 0.71
C TYR A 40 18.95 2.02 -0.23
N GLU A 41 18.40 2.78 -1.18
CA GLU A 41 19.19 3.69 -2.01
C GLU A 41 18.45 5.02 -2.17
N ARG A 42 19.15 6.12 -1.93
CA ARG A 42 18.66 7.47 -2.20
C ARG A 42 19.30 7.99 -3.47
N MET A 43 18.48 8.22 -4.51
CA MET A 43 18.96 8.90 -5.71
C MET A 43 19.14 10.39 -5.43
N MET A 44 20.10 11.02 -6.13
CA MET A 44 20.48 12.42 -5.93
C MET A 44 19.26 13.35 -6.10
N SER A 45 18.73 13.87 -4.99
CA SER A 45 17.70 14.90 -4.96
C SER A 45 18.19 16.09 -4.13
N PRO A 46 18.15 17.33 -4.65
CA PRO A 46 18.43 18.53 -3.86
C PRO A 46 17.34 18.82 -2.81
N TYR A 47 16.17 18.16 -2.87
CA TYR A 47 15.03 18.40 -1.98
C TYR A 47 14.43 17.09 -1.44
N GLY A 48 13.68 17.17 -0.34
CA GLY A 48 12.92 16.02 0.19
C GLY A 48 13.73 15.07 1.10
N TRP A 49 14.35 15.60 2.16
CA TRP A 49 15.04 14.79 3.17
C TRP A 49 14.16 13.68 3.77
N ALA A 50 12.86 13.94 3.89
CA ALA A 50 11.85 13.02 4.41
C ALA A 50 11.55 11.83 3.48
N THR A 51 11.94 11.87 2.20
CA THR A 51 11.71 10.75 1.25
C THR A 51 12.32 9.44 1.73
N SER A 52 13.42 9.52 2.48
CA SER A 52 14.07 8.36 3.10
C SER A 52 13.08 7.61 4.02
N ASN A 53 12.55 8.29 5.03
CA ASN A 53 11.63 7.70 5.99
C ASN A 53 10.30 7.31 5.34
N ILE A 54 9.81 8.12 4.39
CA ILE A 54 8.56 7.83 3.66
C ILE A 54 8.70 6.56 2.82
N SER A 55 9.82 6.37 2.12
CA SER A 55 10.05 5.16 1.31
C SER A 55 10.05 3.89 2.18
N ILE A 56 10.69 3.95 3.36
CA ILE A 56 10.70 2.84 4.32
C ILE A 56 9.28 2.59 4.85
N ALA A 57 8.57 3.64 5.27
CA ALA A 57 7.20 3.51 5.78
C ALA A 57 6.24 2.92 4.73
N LYS A 58 6.38 3.30 3.45
CA LYS A 58 5.59 2.72 2.36
C LYS A 58 5.87 1.23 2.19
N ALA A 59 7.15 0.81 2.23
CA ALA A 59 7.54 -0.59 2.13
C ALA A 59 6.98 -1.41 3.30
N CYS A 60 7.11 -0.91 4.54
CA CYS A 60 6.55 -1.54 5.74
C CYS A 60 5.04 -1.64 5.68
N THR A 61 4.35 -0.57 5.25
CA THR A 61 2.89 -0.57 5.10
C THR A 61 2.44 -1.63 4.09
N ALA A 62 3.16 -1.78 2.99
CA ALA A 62 2.82 -2.75 1.96
C ALA A 62 2.94 -4.20 2.46
N VAL A 63 3.93 -4.49 3.31
CA VAL A 63 4.08 -5.79 3.98
C VAL A 63 3.00 -5.99 5.02
N MET A 64 2.78 -5.00 5.89
CA MET A 64 1.83 -5.06 7.00
C MET A 64 0.41 -5.39 6.54
N PHE A 65 -0.03 -4.80 5.43
CA PHE A 65 -1.36 -5.02 4.87
C PHE A 65 -1.38 -6.06 3.76
N ASN A 66 -0.21 -6.52 3.30
CA ASN A 66 -0.09 -7.37 2.13
C ASN A 66 -0.85 -6.78 0.92
N GLN A 67 -0.77 -5.47 0.71
CA GLN A 67 -1.48 -4.72 -0.33
C GLN A 67 -0.64 -3.50 -0.77
N SER A 68 -0.99 -2.89 -1.91
CA SER A 68 -0.37 -1.61 -2.27
C SER A 68 -0.74 -0.53 -1.25
N THR A 69 0.15 0.42 -1.00
CA THR A 69 -0.14 1.53 -0.08
C THR A 69 -1.28 2.41 -0.55
N ASP A 70 -1.55 2.46 -1.86
CA ASP A 70 -2.71 3.12 -2.45
C ASP A 70 -4.02 2.39 -2.10
N SER A 71 -4.03 1.05 -2.21
CA SER A 71 -5.17 0.24 -1.79
C SER A 71 -5.46 0.38 -0.29
N VAL A 72 -4.41 0.48 0.54
CA VAL A 72 -4.54 0.76 1.98
C VAL A 72 -5.14 2.15 2.22
N ALA A 73 -4.76 3.15 1.42
CA ALA A 73 -5.34 4.49 1.50
C ALA A 73 -6.84 4.49 1.17
N GLN A 74 -7.23 3.82 0.08
CA GLN A 74 -8.62 3.71 -0.35
C GLN A 74 -9.50 3.03 0.71
N TRP A 75 -9.03 1.92 1.29
CA TRP A 75 -9.75 1.23 2.36
C TRP A 75 -9.77 2.04 3.66
N GLY A 76 -8.62 2.58 4.05
CA GLY A 76 -8.44 3.32 5.31
C GLY A 76 -9.20 4.66 5.36
N ALA A 77 -9.49 5.27 4.21
CA ALA A 77 -10.26 6.51 4.13
C ALA A 77 -11.67 6.40 4.73
N GLY A 78 -12.25 5.19 4.78
CA GLY A 78 -13.54 4.94 5.40
C GLY A 78 -13.52 4.84 6.93
N ILE A 79 -12.34 4.89 7.57
CA ILE A 79 -12.17 4.63 9.00
C ILE A 79 -11.59 5.88 9.67
N PRO A 80 -12.39 6.65 10.41
CA PRO A 80 -11.93 7.85 11.11
C PRO A 80 -10.74 7.54 12.04
N GLY A 81 -9.67 8.32 11.92
CA GLY A 81 -8.46 8.19 12.75
C GLY A 81 -7.56 7.00 12.40
N PHE A 82 -7.88 6.19 11.39
CA PHE A 82 -7.08 5.00 11.05
C PHE A 82 -5.62 5.35 10.73
N ALA A 83 -5.37 6.36 9.89
CA ALA A 83 -4.02 6.74 9.51
C ALA A 83 -3.16 7.18 10.72
N SER A 84 -3.72 8.00 11.62
CA SER A 84 -3.03 8.50 12.80
C SER A 84 -2.74 7.38 13.80
N SER A 85 -3.72 6.52 14.07
CA SER A 85 -3.54 5.40 15.01
C SER A 85 -2.50 4.41 14.52
N MET A 86 -2.49 4.11 13.21
CA MET A 86 -1.49 3.23 12.61
C MET A 86 -0.09 3.87 12.60
N ALA A 87 0.02 5.16 12.30
CA ALA A 87 1.29 5.88 12.36
C ALA A 87 1.86 5.88 13.79
N GLU A 88 1.03 6.08 14.81
CA GLU A 88 1.45 6.04 16.22
C GLU A 88 1.89 4.62 16.65
N MET A 89 1.05 3.62 16.39
CA MET A 89 1.33 2.21 16.72
C MET A 89 2.61 1.68 16.06
N SER A 90 2.87 2.12 14.82
CA SER A 90 4.04 1.68 14.04
C SER A 90 5.28 2.54 14.25
N HIS A 91 5.26 3.48 15.21
CA HIS A 91 6.36 4.42 15.47
C HIS A 91 6.79 5.18 14.21
N GLY A 92 5.83 5.60 13.38
CA GLY A 92 6.07 6.38 12.17
C GLY A 92 6.47 5.55 10.94
N THR A 93 6.41 4.22 11.00
CA THR A 93 6.69 3.32 9.86
C THR A 93 5.46 2.96 9.03
N PHE A 94 4.39 3.76 9.15
CA PHE A 94 3.16 3.61 8.39
C PHE A 94 2.83 4.86 7.59
N ILE A 95 2.53 4.70 6.30
CA ILE A 95 1.99 5.76 5.45
C ILE A 95 1.14 5.19 4.31
N MET A 96 0.01 5.82 4.05
CA MET A 96 -0.96 5.42 3.04
C MET A 96 -0.90 6.31 1.79
N ALA A 97 0.25 6.29 1.13
CA ALA A 97 0.46 7.04 -0.12
C ALA A 97 1.07 6.13 -1.18
N ALA A 98 0.56 6.19 -2.41
CA ALA A 98 0.96 5.35 -3.55
C ALA A 98 2.48 5.28 -3.73
N GLY A 99 3.00 4.11 -4.11
CA GLY A 99 4.44 3.85 -4.25
C GLY A 99 5.02 2.76 -3.34
N GLY A 100 4.19 2.14 -2.49
CA GLY A 100 4.57 0.95 -1.73
C GLY A 100 3.84 -0.28 -2.25
N TRP A 101 4.57 -1.39 -2.44
CA TRP A 101 4.01 -2.65 -2.91
C TRP A 101 4.63 -3.88 -2.22
N PRO A 102 3.85 -4.93 -1.98
CA PRO A 102 4.37 -6.21 -1.49
C PRO A 102 5.16 -6.91 -2.59
N ILE A 103 6.32 -7.44 -2.24
CA ILE A 103 7.14 -8.32 -3.08
C ILE A 103 6.64 -9.74 -2.86
N ARG A 104 6.13 -10.38 -3.93
CA ARG A 104 5.57 -11.73 -3.88
C ARG A 104 6.39 -12.71 -4.69
N MET A 105 6.53 -13.92 -4.17
CA MET A 105 7.19 -15.05 -4.83
C MET A 105 6.53 -16.35 -4.39
N GLY A 106 6.18 -17.22 -5.35
CA GLY A 106 5.50 -18.49 -5.06
C GLY A 106 4.18 -18.30 -4.30
N GLY A 107 3.43 -17.23 -4.58
CA GLY A 107 2.16 -16.92 -3.92
C GLY A 107 2.27 -16.35 -2.50
N ALA A 108 3.47 -16.21 -1.94
CA ALA A 108 3.71 -15.64 -0.62
C ALA A 108 4.36 -14.27 -0.70
N THR A 109 4.04 -13.37 0.24
CA THR A 109 4.73 -12.09 0.40
C THR A 109 6.01 -12.31 1.18
N ILE A 110 7.13 -12.01 0.52
CA ILE A 110 8.48 -12.21 1.06
C ILE A 110 9.13 -10.91 1.55
N GLY A 111 8.53 -9.77 1.22
CA GLY A 111 9.00 -8.44 1.58
C GLY A 111 8.16 -7.34 0.97
N GLY A 112 8.65 -6.10 1.00
CA GLY A 112 7.99 -4.94 0.42
C GLY A 112 8.98 -3.97 -0.20
N ILE A 113 8.53 -3.27 -1.23
CA ILE A 113 9.24 -2.14 -1.85
C ILE A 113 8.48 -0.86 -1.56
N GLY A 114 9.20 0.24 -1.35
CA GLY A 114 8.65 1.58 -1.19
C GLY A 114 9.47 2.62 -1.92
N ILE A 115 8.80 3.49 -2.67
CA ILE A 115 9.39 4.58 -3.44
C ILE A 115 8.83 5.92 -2.97
N SER A 116 9.70 6.91 -2.80
CA SER A 116 9.28 8.28 -2.45
C SER A 116 10.17 9.33 -3.09
N GLY A 117 9.57 10.44 -3.55
CA GLY A 117 10.29 11.57 -4.15
C GLY A 117 9.97 11.80 -5.62
N GLY A 118 8.97 11.10 -6.15
CA GLY A 118 8.41 11.30 -7.47
C GLY A 118 8.14 12.77 -7.75
N ASN A 119 8.61 13.26 -8.91
CA ASN A 119 8.39 14.65 -9.34
C ASN A 119 6.99 14.90 -9.94
N ALA A 120 6.17 13.87 -10.07
CA ALA A 120 4.81 13.94 -10.58
C ALA A 120 3.91 12.88 -9.93
N PRO A 121 2.58 13.09 -9.90
CA PRO A 121 1.63 12.10 -9.40
C PRO A 121 1.81 10.73 -10.07
N GLY A 122 1.74 9.66 -9.29
CA GLY A 122 1.88 8.29 -9.78
C GLY A 122 3.31 7.82 -10.10
N ARG A 123 4.32 8.71 -10.05
CA ARG A 123 5.72 8.32 -10.34
C ARG A 123 6.28 7.30 -9.38
N ASP A 124 6.01 7.47 -8.09
CA ASP A 124 6.45 6.53 -7.06
C ASP A 124 5.88 5.12 -7.35
N ASP A 125 4.62 5.04 -7.75
CA ASP A 125 3.94 3.78 -8.10
C ASP A 125 4.53 3.13 -9.35
N GLU A 126 4.70 3.92 -10.41
CA GLU A 126 5.27 3.47 -11.68
C GLU A 126 6.68 2.88 -11.50
N ILE A 127 7.52 3.54 -10.69
CA ILE A 127 8.87 3.07 -10.39
C ILE A 127 8.84 1.77 -9.57
N ALA A 128 7.97 1.70 -8.55
CA ALA A 128 7.84 0.50 -7.72
C ALA A 128 7.42 -0.72 -8.56
N ARG A 129 6.43 -0.55 -9.44
CA ARG A 129 5.94 -1.61 -10.34
C ARG A 129 6.99 -2.06 -11.34
N ALA A 130 7.80 -1.14 -11.87
CA ALA A 130 8.92 -1.50 -12.74
C ALA A 130 9.96 -2.38 -12.02
N GLY A 131 10.24 -2.09 -10.74
CA GLY A 131 11.06 -2.92 -9.88
C GLY A 131 10.53 -4.36 -9.74
N LEU A 132 9.22 -4.48 -9.50
CA LEU A 132 8.56 -5.79 -9.35
C LEU A 132 8.53 -6.58 -10.66
N GLY A 133 8.35 -5.93 -11.81
CA GLY A 133 8.37 -6.59 -13.12
C GLY A 133 9.71 -7.28 -13.43
N ALA A 134 10.82 -6.83 -12.84
CA ALA A 134 12.12 -7.50 -12.98
C ALA A 134 12.17 -8.88 -12.28
N LEU A 135 11.27 -9.14 -11.34
CA LEU A 135 11.12 -10.45 -10.70
C LEU A 135 10.37 -11.43 -11.63
N GLU A 136 9.29 -10.94 -12.26
CA GLU A 136 8.45 -11.71 -13.19
C GLU A 136 9.22 -12.09 -14.46
N ALA A 137 10.10 -11.22 -14.95
CA ALA A 137 10.96 -11.52 -16.10
C ALA A 137 12.03 -12.62 -15.83
N ALA A 138 12.28 -12.94 -14.55
CA ALA A 138 13.23 -13.97 -14.15
C ALA A 138 12.55 -15.31 -13.81
N GLU A 139 11.22 -15.33 -13.65
CA GLU A 139 10.45 -16.56 -13.54
C GLU A 139 10.27 -17.11 -14.97
N PRO A 140 10.76 -18.33 -15.28
CA PRO A 140 10.47 -18.91 -16.58
C PRO A 140 8.96 -18.95 -16.75
N PRO A 141 8.42 -18.59 -17.93
CA PRO A 141 6.99 -18.75 -18.17
C PRO A 141 6.63 -20.19 -17.82
N ILE A 142 5.66 -20.37 -16.93
CA ILE A 142 5.04 -21.67 -16.70
C ILE A 142 4.74 -22.20 -18.11
N PRO A 143 5.33 -23.32 -18.55
CA PRO A 143 5.04 -23.85 -19.86
C PRO A 143 3.53 -23.98 -19.92
N ALA A 144 2.90 -23.30 -20.89
CA ALA A 144 1.47 -23.45 -21.13
C ALA A 144 1.21 -24.96 -21.10
N GLN A 145 0.42 -25.43 -20.13
CA GLN A 145 0.03 -26.83 -20.06
C GLN A 145 -0.39 -27.20 -21.47
N LEU A 146 0.37 -28.11 -22.12
CA LEU A 146 -0.03 -28.67 -23.40
C LEU A 146 -1.50 -29.07 -23.23
N PRO A 147 -2.40 -28.65 -24.14
CA PRO A 147 -3.79 -29.05 -24.04
C PRO A 147 -3.82 -30.55 -23.78
N LEU A 148 -4.40 -30.95 -22.65
CA LEU A 148 -4.62 -32.36 -22.36
C LEU A 148 -5.23 -32.96 -23.62
N PRO A 149 -4.69 -34.06 -24.17
CA PRO A 149 -5.30 -34.70 -25.32
C PRO A 149 -6.77 -34.92 -24.97
N GLN A 150 -7.66 -34.27 -25.73
CA GLN A 150 -9.08 -34.49 -25.57
C GLN A 150 -9.31 -35.99 -25.75
N PRO A 151 -10.10 -36.65 -24.89
CA PRO A 151 -10.45 -38.04 -25.15
C PRO A 151 -11.06 -38.09 -26.55
N GLU A 152 -10.41 -38.84 -27.46
CA GLU A 152 -10.92 -39.08 -28.79
C GLU A 152 -12.37 -39.51 -28.64
N GLN A 153 -13.30 -38.73 -29.20
CA GLN A 153 -14.66 -39.16 -29.39
C GLN A 153 -14.61 -40.32 -30.38
N GLN A 154 -14.38 -41.53 -29.88
CA GLN A 154 -14.63 -42.74 -30.65
C GLN A 154 -16.07 -42.65 -31.10
N GLN A 155 -16.28 -42.44 -32.40
CA GLN A 155 -17.56 -42.57 -33.08
C GLN A 155 -18.01 -44.04 -33.00
N HIS A 156 -18.40 -44.48 -31.81
CA HIS A 156 -19.21 -45.66 -31.64
C HIS A 156 -20.64 -45.24 -31.91
N SER A 157 -21.06 -45.42 -33.17
CA SER A 157 -22.44 -45.44 -33.60
C SER A 157 -23.18 -46.56 -32.86
N ARG A 158 -23.55 -46.34 -31.60
CA ARG A 158 -24.55 -47.17 -30.92
C ARG A 158 -25.92 -46.66 -31.37
N PRO A 159 -26.79 -47.53 -31.93
CA PRO A 159 -28.15 -47.13 -32.23
C PRO A 159 -28.86 -46.71 -30.94
N TYR A 160 -29.55 -45.57 -30.99
CA TYR A 160 -30.42 -45.10 -29.91
C TYR A 160 -31.48 -46.17 -29.63
N MET A 161 -31.44 -46.82 -28.46
CA MET A 161 -32.60 -47.57 -27.97
C MET A 161 -33.66 -46.55 -27.54
N GLN A 162 -34.81 -46.60 -28.19
CA GLN A 162 -35.99 -45.84 -27.78
C GLN A 162 -36.42 -46.29 -26.37
N PRO A 163 -36.81 -45.39 -25.46
CA PRO A 163 -37.36 -45.78 -24.17
C PRO A 163 -38.73 -46.46 -24.37
N SER A 164 -38.88 -47.68 -23.87
CA SER A 164 -40.17 -48.37 -23.80
C SER A 164 -41.10 -47.68 -22.78
N SER A 165 -42.33 -47.39 -23.17
CA SER A 165 -43.35 -46.70 -22.36
C SER A 165 -43.99 -47.60 -21.28
N SER A 166 -43.18 -48.18 -20.40
CA SER A 166 -43.66 -49.12 -19.38
C SER A 166 -43.01 -48.79 -18.03
N TYR A 167 -43.57 -47.83 -17.30
CA TYR A 167 -43.23 -47.63 -15.89
C TYR A 167 -44.13 -48.54 -15.05
N PRO A 168 -43.59 -49.41 -14.17
CA PRO A 168 -44.39 -50.02 -13.12
C PRO A 168 -44.81 -48.94 -12.09
N SER A 169 -46.07 -48.98 -11.66
CA SER A 169 -46.65 -48.04 -10.70
C SER A 169 -45.85 -47.97 -9.40
N MET A 170 -45.63 -46.76 -8.88
CA MET A 170 -45.03 -46.54 -7.56
C MET A 170 -45.91 -47.14 -6.43
N PRO A 171 -45.31 -47.76 -5.40
CA PRO A 171 -46.06 -48.10 -4.19
C PRO A 171 -46.44 -46.82 -3.40
N PRO A 172 -47.56 -46.84 -2.65
CA PRO A 172 -48.02 -45.67 -1.90
C PRO A 172 -47.02 -45.27 -0.80
N ALA A 173 -46.86 -43.94 -0.64
CA ALA A 173 -46.05 -43.35 0.41
C ALA A 173 -46.56 -43.73 1.80
N GLN A 174 -45.66 -44.20 2.66
CA GLN A 174 -45.96 -44.41 4.08
C GLN A 174 -45.94 -43.05 4.81
N PRO A 175 -46.82 -42.81 5.80
CA PRO A 175 -46.82 -41.55 6.54
C PRO A 175 -45.52 -41.38 7.35
N VAL A 176 -44.86 -40.24 7.15
CA VAL A 176 -43.73 -39.81 7.98
C VAL A 176 -44.24 -39.31 9.34
N PRO A 177 -43.61 -39.68 10.47
CA PRO A 177 -43.99 -39.14 11.78
C PRO A 177 -43.64 -37.65 11.87
N ALA A 178 -44.56 -36.86 12.43
CA ALA A 178 -44.40 -35.42 12.61
C ALA A 178 -43.20 -35.11 13.51
N TYR A 179 -42.20 -34.41 12.95
CA TYR A 179 -41.10 -33.85 13.74
C TYR A 179 -41.63 -32.57 14.41
N ASN A 180 -41.71 -32.57 15.75
CA ASN A 180 -42.05 -31.38 16.52
C ASN A 180 -40.94 -30.33 16.36
N SER A 181 -41.28 -29.16 15.81
CA SER A 181 -40.37 -28.02 15.75
C SER A 181 -40.00 -27.55 17.17
N PRO A 182 -38.74 -27.21 17.46
CA PRO A 182 -38.38 -26.55 18.71
C PRO A 182 -39.02 -25.14 18.78
N PRO A 183 -39.40 -24.65 19.98
CA PRO A 183 -40.10 -23.39 20.12
C PRO A 183 -39.20 -22.19 19.80
N VAL A 184 -39.72 -21.29 18.95
CA VAL A 184 -39.20 -19.93 18.73
C VAL A 184 -39.42 -19.07 19.98
N PRO A 185 -38.44 -18.28 20.44
CA PRO A 185 -38.66 -17.33 21.53
C PRO A 185 -39.57 -16.18 21.06
N SER A 186 -40.72 -16.07 21.74
CA SER A 186 -41.73 -15.04 21.51
C SER A 186 -41.27 -13.68 22.04
N ALA A 187 -41.40 -12.65 21.20
CA ALA A 187 -41.27 -11.25 21.58
C ALA A 187 -42.45 -10.86 22.49
N ALA A 188 -42.16 -10.59 23.77
CA ALA A 188 -43.12 -9.98 24.68
C ALA A 188 -43.06 -8.45 24.56
N ALA A 189 -44.15 -7.87 24.06
CA ALA A 189 -44.42 -6.45 24.12
C ALA A 189 -44.97 -6.05 25.51
N GLY A 190 -44.56 -4.87 25.97
CA GLY A 190 -45.41 -3.98 26.78
C GLY A 190 -45.20 -4.01 28.29
N ASN A 191 -44.46 -3.01 28.80
CA ASN A 191 -45.01 -2.08 29.78
C ASN A 191 -44.18 -0.79 29.82
N ALA A 192 -44.83 0.32 29.51
CA ALA A 192 -44.35 1.68 29.76
C ALA A 192 -44.65 2.08 31.22
N PRO A 193 -43.94 3.09 31.75
CA PRO A 193 -44.63 4.36 32.09
C PRO A 193 -43.82 5.58 31.59
N SER A 194 -44.47 6.53 30.91
CA SER A 194 -45.04 7.78 31.45
C SER A 194 -44.01 8.86 31.88
N SER A 195 -43.86 9.85 30.99
CA SER A 195 -43.72 11.31 31.21
C SER A 195 -43.07 11.88 32.50
N ALA A 196 -41.96 12.61 32.33
CA ALA A 196 -41.84 14.07 32.58
C ALA A 196 -40.37 14.58 32.40
N PRO A 197 -40.15 15.87 32.08
CA PRO A 197 -38.86 16.40 31.62
C PRO A 197 -38.07 17.12 32.73
N LEU A 198 -36.73 17.12 32.63
CA LEU A 198 -35.84 17.99 33.41
C LEU A 198 -34.80 18.56 32.42
N SER A 199 -35.05 19.76 31.89
CA SER A 199 -34.69 21.07 32.46
C SER A 199 -33.20 21.41 32.29
N ASN A 200 -32.97 22.36 31.38
CA ASN A 200 -31.74 23.15 31.31
C ASN A 200 -31.48 23.82 32.66
N SER A 201 -30.34 23.54 33.26
CA SER A 201 -29.75 24.41 34.27
C SER A 201 -28.30 24.72 33.88
N ARG A 202 -28.14 25.99 33.50
CA ARG A 202 -26.89 26.74 33.58
C ARG A 202 -26.09 26.35 34.82
N ILE A 203 -24.80 26.09 34.65
CA ILE A 203 -23.80 26.50 35.63
C ILE A 203 -22.77 27.34 34.90
N SER A 204 -22.96 28.66 35.08
CA SER A 204 -21.88 29.63 35.02
C SER A 204 -20.93 29.32 36.20
N GLY A 205 -19.65 29.13 35.89
CA GLY A 205 -18.62 28.89 36.87
C GLY A 205 -17.27 29.24 36.26
N THR A 206 -17.01 30.54 36.21
CA THR A 206 -15.68 31.13 36.11
C THR A 206 -14.70 30.39 37.02
N GLU A 207 -13.58 29.89 36.48
CA GLU A 207 -12.26 30.09 37.09
C GLU A 207 -11.20 30.09 35.99
N GLN A 208 -10.55 31.25 35.88
CA GLN A 208 -9.28 31.44 35.21
C GLN A 208 -8.23 30.56 35.90
N SER A 209 -7.51 29.76 35.13
CA SER A 209 -6.18 29.30 35.55
C SER A 209 -5.20 29.62 34.44
N SER A 210 -4.29 30.52 34.79
CA SER A 210 -3.25 31.12 33.98
C SER A 210 -2.30 30.08 33.40
N LEU A 211 -2.15 30.12 32.07
CA LEU A 211 -1.00 29.59 31.35
C LEU A 211 0.26 30.35 31.80
N ALA A 212 1.02 29.77 32.72
CA ALA A 212 2.38 30.19 32.99
C ALA A 212 3.27 29.69 31.83
N GLY A 213 3.50 30.58 30.86
CA GLY A 213 4.48 30.38 29.80
C GLY A 213 5.87 30.23 30.39
N THR A 214 6.53 29.12 30.07
CA THR A 214 7.97 28.95 30.27
C THR A 214 8.68 29.81 29.23
N HIS A 215 9.05 31.03 29.62
CA HIS A 215 9.97 31.87 28.87
C HIS A 215 11.36 31.21 28.89
N TYR A 216 11.75 30.58 27.79
CA TYR A 216 13.15 30.30 27.52
C TYR A 216 13.83 31.62 27.14
N LEU A 217 14.72 32.09 28.03
CA LEU A 217 15.63 33.20 27.77
C LEU A 217 16.66 32.74 26.72
N VAL A 218 16.63 33.38 25.55
CA VAL A 218 17.70 33.30 24.53
C VAL A 218 18.61 34.50 24.74
N PRO A 219 19.93 34.33 24.94
CA PRO A 219 20.87 35.45 24.97
C PRO A 219 21.07 36.04 23.57
N GLU A 220 20.99 37.37 23.46
CA GLU A 220 21.33 38.15 22.27
C GLU A 220 22.82 38.00 21.92
N GLU A 221 23.12 37.36 20.78
CA GLU A 221 24.42 37.49 20.12
C GLU A 221 24.31 38.43 18.91
N GLN A 222 24.75 39.65 19.16
CA GLN A 222 25.43 40.61 18.28
C GLN A 222 25.31 40.39 16.77
N GLN A 223 24.43 41.18 16.15
CA GLN A 223 24.43 41.51 14.73
C GLN A 223 25.77 42.18 14.35
N GLN A 224 26.62 41.48 13.60
CA GLN A 224 27.71 42.09 12.84
C GLN A 224 27.26 42.31 11.40
N ASP A 225 27.11 43.58 11.03
CA ASP A 225 26.88 44.04 9.66
C ASP A 225 28.06 43.65 8.76
N ILE A 226 27.82 42.76 7.81
CA ILE A 226 28.77 42.44 6.73
C ILE A 226 28.32 43.20 5.47
N PRO A 227 29.09 44.18 4.96
CA PRO A 227 28.69 44.91 3.77
C PRO A 227 28.81 44.05 2.51
N TYR A 228 27.73 44.08 1.73
CA TYR A 228 27.57 43.49 0.41
C TYR A 228 28.58 44.10 -0.59
N ASN A 229 29.47 43.29 -1.16
CA ASN A 229 30.39 43.73 -2.21
C ASN A 229 30.02 43.09 -3.55
N ASP A 230 29.54 43.93 -4.46
CA ASP A 230 29.17 43.62 -5.83
C ASP A 230 30.39 43.80 -6.73
N GLN A 231 31.07 42.70 -7.09
CA GLN A 231 31.98 42.70 -8.24
C GLN A 231 31.83 41.40 -9.04
N THR A 232 31.14 41.57 -10.15
CA THR A 232 31.13 40.71 -11.32
C THR A 232 32.56 40.54 -11.87
N ASN A 233 33.01 39.30 -12.03
CA ASN A 233 34.08 38.98 -12.96
C ASN A 233 33.92 37.55 -13.49
N LEU A 234 33.28 37.45 -14.66
CA LEU A 234 33.25 36.27 -15.51
C LEU A 234 34.56 36.22 -16.31
N PRO A 235 35.25 35.07 -16.41
CA PRO A 235 36.37 34.95 -17.34
C PRO A 235 35.87 34.68 -18.76
N SER A 236 36.14 35.63 -19.66
CA SER A 236 35.96 35.51 -21.11
C SER A 236 36.92 34.46 -21.67
N ASN A 237 36.36 33.40 -22.26
CA ASN A 237 37.10 32.35 -22.94
C ASN A 237 37.04 32.61 -24.45
N ASP A 238 37.99 33.38 -24.98
CA ASP A 238 38.13 33.63 -26.41
C ASP A 238 38.97 32.53 -27.07
N ASN A 239 38.28 31.69 -27.85
CA ASN A 239 38.88 30.68 -28.70
C ASN A 239 38.34 30.88 -30.12
N ARG A 240 39.04 31.67 -30.95
CA ARG A 240 38.86 31.67 -32.41
C ARG A 240 40.19 31.78 -33.14
N SER A 241 40.57 30.63 -33.68
CA SER A 241 41.50 30.45 -34.79
C SER A 241 40.95 31.09 -36.08
N GLY A 242 41.83 31.74 -36.85
CA GLY A 242 41.55 32.10 -38.24
C GLY A 242 42.46 33.20 -38.83
N GLY A 243 43.42 32.80 -39.67
CA GLY A 243 43.75 33.56 -40.89
C GLY A 243 45.15 34.18 -41.03
N GLN A 244 46.01 33.48 -41.78
CA GLN A 244 46.88 33.96 -42.87
C GLN A 244 47.68 35.27 -42.72
N GLN A 245 49.02 35.17 -42.73
CA GLN A 245 49.89 35.48 -43.88
C GLN A 245 51.29 34.90 -43.63
#